data_AF-A0A8S4RAC7-F1
#
_entry.id   AF-A0A8S4RAC7-F1
#
_cell.length_a   1.000
_cell.length_b   1.000
_cell.length_c   1.000
_cell.angle_alpha   90.00
_cell.angle_beta   90.00
_cell.angle_gamma   90.00
#
_symmetry.space_group_name_H-M   'P 1'
#
loop_
_entity.id
_entity.type
_entity.pdbx_description
1 polymer ?
#
loop_
_entity_poly.entity_id
_entity_poly.type
_entity_poly.pdbx_seq_one_letter_code
_entity_poly.pdbx_strand_id
1 'polypeptide(L)'
;MIYYERKTFKDISFEQQIEKLNDKFPQKLLLGTLRTHQKAACDEEMVTLICPRGTTISIQVAQYGTSASQSSCSSELTEYQPVAVEVVGDTSCTWPSTLQYSLLQTVVEACQKKRQCKFHTSPKAFGVDPCPGSRRFVEVAYKCRPYEFRSKVGCENDVLHLSCNPHSRVAIYSAQYGRTEYDSIQCPQPRGMKEETCLEPYATETSMRECHGKRRCVLSADSKMFGKPCRTGSRTYLKVVYTCVPRTVLKERYESAPEEDEVAHDASDLEHEDVGK
;
A
#
# COMPACT_ATOMS: atom_id res chain seq x y z
N MET A 1 38.22 32.88 -22.45
CA MET A 1 38.38 31.87 -21.39
C MET A 1 37.95 32.50 -20.07
N ILE A 2 36.77 32.14 -19.56
CA ILE A 2 36.26 32.57 -18.26
C ILE A 2 35.92 31.27 -17.52
N TYR A 3 36.54 31.10 -16.36
CA TYR A 3 36.44 29.93 -15.49
C TYR A 3 35.02 29.85 -14.89
N TYR A 4 34.36 28.70 -15.05
CA TYR A 4 33.16 28.35 -14.26
C TYR A 4 33.61 27.68 -12.96
N GLU A 5 33.39 28.34 -11.83
CA GLU A 5 33.55 27.74 -10.50
C GLU A 5 32.49 26.66 -10.27
N ARG A 6 32.96 25.44 -9.99
CA ARG A 6 32.18 24.32 -9.46
C ARG A 6 31.63 24.70 -8.08
N LYS A 7 30.32 24.95 -7.97
CA LYS A 7 29.65 24.82 -6.67
C LYS A 7 29.39 23.35 -6.38
N THR A 8 30.01 22.88 -5.31
CA THR A 8 29.87 21.57 -4.70
C THR A 8 28.44 21.34 -4.23
N PHE A 9 27.79 20.35 -4.83
CA PHE A 9 26.48 19.85 -4.42
C PHE A 9 26.68 18.93 -3.22
N LYS A 10 26.72 19.52 -2.01
CA LYS A 10 26.70 18.76 -0.74
C LYS A 10 25.26 18.46 -0.37
N ASP A 11 24.94 17.17 -0.44
CA ASP A 11 23.95 16.39 0.33
C ASP A 11 22.86 17.18 1.05
N ILE A 12 21.75 17.41 0.34
CA ILE A 12 20.43 17.51 0.96
C ILE A 12 19.54 16.52 0.22
N SER A 13 19.07 15.51 0.95
CA SER A 13 18.38 14.34 0.40
C SER A 13 17.22 14.72 -0.51
N PHE A 14 17.29 14.20 -1.74
CA PHE A 14 16.19 14.23 -2.71
C PHE A 14 14.92 13.54 -2.15
N GLU A 15 15.07 12.66 -1.16
CA GLU A 15 13.99 12.00 -0.42
C GLU A 15 13.17 12.97 0.44
N GLN A 16 13.79 13.96 1.11
CA GLN A 16 13.08 14.91 1.97
C GLN A 16 12.26 15.97 1.20
N GLN A 17 12.65 16.29 -0.04
CA GLN A 17 11.87 17.20 -0.89
C GLN A 17 10.61 16.53 -1.45
N ILE A 18 10.62 15.20 -1.64
CA ILE A 18 9.44 14.43 -2.03
C ILE A 18 8.43 14.33 -0.88
N GLU A 19 8.85 14.29 0.39
CA GLU A 19 7.91 14.27 1.52
C GLU A 19 7.11 15.59 1.67
N LYS A 20 7.73 16.75 1.45
CA LYS A 20 7.07 18.05 1.64
C LYS A 20 6.10 18.45 0.52
N LEU A 21 6.19 17.85 -0.67
CA LEU A 21 5.18 17.98 -1.73
C LEU A 21 4.06 16.93 -1.63
N ASN A 22 4.22 15.93 -0.76
CA ASN A 22 3.37 14.74 -0.67
C ASN A 22 2.27 14.80 0.40
N ASP A 23 2.19 15.85 1.22
CA ASP A 23 1.12 16.02 2.22
C ASP A 23 -0.23 16.46 1.61
N LYS A 24 -0.30 16.69 0.30
CA LYS A 24 -1.53 17.14 -0.40
C LYS A 24 -2.30 16.06 -1.15
N PHE A 25 -1.86 14.80 -1.14
CA PHE A 25 -2.51 13.73 -1.92
C PHE A 25 -3.21 12.71 -1.02
N PRO A 26 -4.56 12.60 -1.05
CA PRO A 26 -5.31 11.62 -0.25
C PRO A 26 -4.89 10.16 -0.55
N GLN A 27 -4.31 9.91 -1.73
CA GLN A 27 -3.73 8.61 -2.11
C GLN A 27 -2.64 8.12 -1.14
N LYS A 28 -1.85 9.02 -0.55
CA LYS A 28 -0.73 8.64 0.34
C LYS A 28 -1.24 8.12 1.70
N LEU A 29 -2.35 8.67 2.19
CA LEU A 29 -2.93 8.28 3.47
C LEU A 29 -3.38 6.82 3.44
N LEU A 30 -4.21 6.44 2.46
CA LEU A 30 -4.64 5.03 2.31
C LEU A 30 -3.44 4.12 2.06
N LEU A 31 -2.53 4.49 1.15
CA LEU A 31 -1.35 3.67 0.87
C LEU A 31 -0.47 3.45 2.12
N GLY A 32 -0.46 4.42 3.03
CA GLY A 32 0.23 4.35 4.32
C GLY A 32 -0.40 3.37 5.31
N THR A 33 -1.69 3.03 5.15
CA THR A 33 -2.39 2.07 6.02
C THR A 33 -2.38 0.64 5.48
N LEU A 34 -2.06 0.42 4.21
CA LEU A 34 -1.92 -0.92 3.63
C LEU A 34 -0.68 -1.64 4.15
N ARG A 35 -0.83 -2.95 4.41
CA ARG A 35 0.26 -3.86 4.79
C ARG A 35 1.22 -4.02 3.61
N THR A 36 2.52 -4.01 3.92
CA THR A 36 3.56 -4.42 2.98
C THR A 36 3.82 -5.90 3.16
N HIS A 37 3.70 -6.67 2.08
CA HIS A 37 4.09 -8.07 2.01
C HIS A 37 5.50 -8.15 1.44
N GLN A 38 6.32 -9.04 1.99
CA GLN A 38 7.65 -9.34 1.49
C GLN A 38 7.70 -10.80 1.07
N LYS A 39 8.37 -11.07 -0.03
CA LYS A 39 8.66 -12.44 -0.47
C LYS A 39 10.09 -12.50 -0.97
N ALA A 40 10.85 -13.43 -0.41
CA ALA A 40 12.17 -13.79 -0.89
C ALA A 40 12.08 -15.13 -1.63
N ALA A 41 12.92 -15.31 -2.65
CA ALA A 41 13.07 -16.58 -3.35
C ALA A 41 14.51 -16.74 -3.81
N CYS A 42 15.03 -17.97 -3.72
CA CYS A 42 16.41 -18.29 -4.08
C CYS A 42 16.53 -18.62 -5.58
N ASP A 43 17.75 -18.99 -6.01
CA ASP A 43 18.10 -19.28 -7.40
C ASP A 43 17.12 -20.22 -8.12
N GLU A 44 16.77 -19.86 -9.36
CA GLU A 44 15.89 -20.61 -10.28
C GLU A 44 14.48 -20.91 -9.78
N GLU A 45 14.08 -20.36 -8.63
CA GLU A 45 12.74 -20.53 -8.09
C GLU A 45 11.72 -19.58 -8.77
N MET A 46 10.50 -20.08 -8.97
CA MET A 46 9.40 -19.27 -9.49
C MET A 46 8.67 -18.54 -8.35
N VAL A 47 8.73 -17.21 -8.35
CA VAL A 47 8.07 -16.40 -7.33
C VAL A 47 6.61 -16.19 -7.69
N THR A 48 5.70 -16.61 -6.82
CA THR A 48 4.26 -16.32 -6.95
C THR A 48 3.84 -15.23 -5.96
N LEU A 49 3.27 -14.13 -6.45
CA LEU A 49 2.65 -13.09 -5.63
C LEU A 49 1.12 -13.18 -5.76
N ILE A 50 0.40 -13.02 -4.65
CA ILE A 50 -1.06 -13.14 -4.60
C ILE A 50 -1.63 -12.04 -3.70
N CYS A 51 -2.65 -11.36 -4.20
CA CYS A 51 -3.49 -10.45 -3.43
C CYS A 51 -4.93 -11.01 -3.33
N PRO A 52 -5.65 -10.69 -2.25
CA PRO A 52 -7.02 -11.12 -2.09
C PRO A 52 -7.98 -10.41 -3.07
N ARG A 53 -9.21 -10.91 -3.18
CA ARG A 53 -10.23 -10.36 -4.09
C ARG A 53 -10.49 -8.87 -3.80
N GLY A 54 -10.80 -8.09 -4.83
CA GLY A 54 -11.00 -6.64 -4.72
C GLY A 54 -9.70 -5.83 -4.63
N THR A 55 -8.53 -6.48 -4.69
CA THR A 55 -7.23 -5.80 -4.67
C THR A 55 -6.29 -6.30 -5.77
N THR A 56 -5.29 -5.47 -6.08
CA THR A 56 -4.24 -5.75 -7.07
C THR A 56 -2.86 -5.50 -6.49
N ILE A 57 -1.86 -6.19 -7.04
CA ILE A 57 -0.46 -6.05 -6.65
C ILE A 57 0.05 -4.68 -7.07
N SER A 58 0.65 -3.97 -6.11
CA SER A 58 1.47 -2.80 -6.34
C SER A 58 2.87 -3.04 -5.82
N ILE A 59 3.80 -3.24 -6.74
CA ILE A 59 5.22 -3.41 -6.42
C ILE A 59 5.73 -2.14 -5.76
N GLN A 60 6.44 -2.29 -4.64
CA GLN A 60 7.12 -1.20 -3.95
C GLN A 60 8.63 -1.29 -4.21
N VAL A 61 9.20 -2.48 -4.06
CA VAL A 61 10.62 -2.77 -4.28
C VAL A 61 10.73 -4.17 -4.89
N ALA A 62 11.67 -4.34 -5.81
CA ALA A 62 12.12 -5.64 -6.27
C ALA A 62 13.63 -5.53 -6.49
N GLN A 63 14.40 -6.32 -5.74
CA GLN A 63 15.86 -6.22 -5.75
C GLN A 63 16.52 -7.58 -5.48
N TYR A 64 17.74 -7.73 -5.97
CA TYR A 64 18.63 -8.81 -5.54
C TYR A 64 19.21 -8.47 -4.17
N GLY A 65 19.10 -9.43 -3.24
CA GLY A 65 19.71 -9.34 -1.92
C GLY A 65 21.18 -9.76 -1.91
N THR A 66 21.85 -9.48 -0.79
CA THR A 66 23.23 -9.95 -0.51
C THR A 66 23.18 -11.06 0.55
N SER A 67 24.06 -12.06 0.42
CA SER A 67 24.08 -13.28 1.26
C SER A 67 24.25 -13.05 2.78
N ALA A 68 24.42 -11.81 3.24
CA ALA A 68 24.66 -11.45 4.62
C ALA A 68 23.38 -11.32 5.48
N SER A 69 22.19 -11.25 4.90
CA SER A 69 20.98 -10.83 5.63
C SER A 69 19.96 -11.93 5.97
N GLN A 70 20.10 -13.18 5.52
CA GLN A 70 19.17 -14.24 5.91
C GLN A 70 19.72 -15.66 5.69
N SER A 71 19.61 -16.51 6.71
CA SER A 71 19.94 -17.94 6.70
C SER A 71 18.98 -18.81 5.89
N SER A 72 18.01 -18.23 5.16
CA SER A 72 16.95 -18.98 4.48
C SER A 72 17.38 -19.65 3.17
N CYS A 73 18.38 -19.12 2.47
CA CYS A 73 19.01 -19.83 1.36
C CYS A 73 20.23 -20.60 1.89
N SER A 74 20.09 -21.46 2.90
CA SER A 74 21.15 -22.40 3.33
C SER A 74 20.94 -23.73 2.62
N SER A 75 21.96 -24.26 1.96
CA SER A 75 21.98 -25.66 1.60
C SER A 75 22.77 -26.33 2.71
N GLU A 76 22.28 -27.45 3.18
CA GLU A 76 23.13 -28.42 3.86
C GLU A 76 24.24 -28.81 2.88
N LEU A 77 25.38 -28.12 2.97
CA LEU A 77 26.62 -28.65 2.42
C LEU A 77 27.08 -29.69 3.43
N THR A 78 26.71 -30.92 3.13
CA THR A 78 27.32 -32.17 3.57
C THR A 78 28.79 -32.01 3.94
N GLU A 79 29.15 -32.52 5.12
CA GLU A 79 30.51 -32.80 5.57
C GLU A 79 31.38 -33.35 4.43
N TYR A 80 32.26 -32.50 3.88
CA TYR A 80 33.52 -32.94 3.33
C TYR A 80 34.61 -32.04 3.88
N GLN A 81 35.62 -32.66 4.47
CA GLN A 81 36.76 -32.03 5.11
C GLN A 81 37.46 -31.05 4.14
N PRO A 82 37.91 -29.86 4.61
CA PRO A 82 38.50 -28.87 3.73
C PRO A 82 39.96 -29.22 3.42
N VAL A 83 40.30 -29.30 2.13
CA VAL A 83 41.66 -28.96 1.68
C VAL A 83 41.73 -27.44 1.68
N ALA A 84 42.58 -26.88 2.53
CA ALA A 84 42.72 -25.43 2.71
C ALA A 84 43.18 -24.78 1.39
N VAL A 85 42.25 -24.11 0.71
CA VAL A 85 42.56 -23.04 -0.24
C VAL A 85 42.23 -21.75 0.49
N GLU A 86 43.25 -20.97 0.81
CA GLU A 86 43.09 -19.63 1.36
C GLU A 86 42.40 -18.74 0.31
N VAL A 87 41.07 -18.60 0.42
CA VAL A 87 40.35 -17.51 -0.25
C VAL A 87 40.47 -16.29 0.64
N VAL A 88 41.58 -15.57 0.47
CA VAL A 88 41.73 -14.20 0.94
C VAL A 88 40.80 -13.32 0.11
N GLY A 89 39.72 -12.83 0.70
CA GLY A 89 38.89 -11.81 0.06
C GLY A 89 37.52 -11.67 0.70
N ASP A 90 37.39 -10.71 1.61
CA ASP A 90 36.12 -10.15 2.06
C ASP A 90 35.43 -9.48 0.86
N THR A 91 34.81 -10.28 -0.02
CA THR A 91 34.27 -9.84 -1.30
C THR A 91 32.77 -9.60 -1.14
N SER A 92 32.42 -8.37 -0.77
CA SER A 92 31.03 -7.92 -0.81
C SER A 92 30.56 -7.89 -2.28
N CYS A 93 29.90 -8.95 -2.73
CA CYS A 93 29.36 -8.96 -4.07
C CYS A 93 28.19 -7.97 -4.15
N THR A 94 28.34 -6.95 -5.00
CA THR A 94 27.34 -5.91 -5.19
C THR A 94 26.72 -6.08 -6.57
N TRP A 95 25.39 -6.23 -6.60
CA TRP A 95 24.64 -6.36 -7.85
C TRP A 95 24.66 -5.03 -8.62
N PRO A 96 25.06 -5.03 -9.91
CA PRO A 96 24.99 -3.83 -10.75
C PRO A 96 23.58 -3.24 -10.80
N SER A 97 23.48 -1.92 -10.75
CA SER A 97 22.18 -1.23 -10.79
C SER A 97 21.36 -1.60 -12.04
N THR A 98 22.00 -1.88 -13.17
CA THR A 98 21.32 -2.33 -14.41
C THR A 98 20.53 -3.62 -14.23
N LEU A 99 21.06 -4.58 -13.46
CA LEU A 99 20.35 -5.83 -13.15
C LEU A 99 19.23 -5.60 -12.16
N GLN A 100 19.42 -4.71 -11.17
CA GLN A 100 18.36 -4.29 -10.25
C GLN A 100 17.17 -3.67 -11.01
N TYR A 101 17.44 -2.77 -11.96
CA TYR A 101 16.38 -2.18 -12.80
C TYR A 101 15.71 -3.21 -13.71
N SER A 102 16.48 -4.13 -14.31
CA SER A 102 15.94 -5.20 -15.15
C SER A 102 14.99 -6.13 -14.38
N LEU A 103 15.37 -6.49 -13.16
CA LEU A 103 14.52 -7.27 -12.26
C LEU A 103 13.25 -6.49 -11.93
N LEU A 104 13.37 -5.24 -11.49
CA LEU A 104 12.22 -4.41 -11.16
C LEU A 104 11.26 -4.28 -12.35
N GLN A 105 11.78 -4.05 -13.56
CA GLN A 105 10.99 -3.99 -14.78
C GLN A 105 10.24 -5.30 -15.03
N THR A 106 10.95 -6.43 -14.95
CA THR A 106 10.35 -7.77 -15.14
C THR A 106 9.23 -8.02 -14.15
N VAL A 107 9.44 -7.70 -12.87
CA VAL A 107 8.44 -7.90 -11.81
C VAL A 107 7.25 -6.96 -12.00
N VAL A 108 7.48 -5.70 -12.35
CA VAL A 108 6.40 -4.72 -12.62
C VAL A 108 5.56 -5.16 -13.82
N GLU A 109 6.17 -5.53 -14.93
CA GLU A 109 5.45 -6.02 -16.12
C GLU A 109 4.67 -7.31 -15.83
N ALA A 110 5.27 -8.22 -15.07
CA ALA A 110 4.65 -9.48 -14.72
C ALA A 110 3.49 -9.31 -13.71
N CYS A 111 3.60 -8.40 -12.75
CA CYS A 111 2.76 -8.40 -11.54
C CYS A 111 1.92 -7.14 -11.31
N GLN A 112 2.36 -5.97 -11.76
CA GLN A 112 1.70 -4.70 -11.44
C GLN A 112 0.25 -4.71 -11.93
N LYS A 113 -0.68 -4.26 -11.08
CA LYS A 113 -2.14 -4.24 -11.34
C LYS A 113 -2.78 -5.61 -11.61
N LYS A 114 -2.09 -6.73 -11.32
CA LYS A 114 -2.67 -8.07 -11.38
C LYS A 114 -3.02 -8.56 -9.97
N ARG A 115 -3.99 -9.47 -9.85
CA ARG A 115 -4.33 -10.11 -8.56
C ARG A 115 -3.32 -11.19 -8.18
N GLN A 116 -2.81 -11.90 -9.18
CA GLN A 116 -1.83 -12.95 -9.04
C GLN A 116 -0.86 -12.89 -10.21
N CYS A 117 0.41 -13.15 -9.95
CA CYS A 117 1.44 -13.24 -10.98
C CYS A 117 2.49 -14.28 -10.60
N LYS A 118 3.29 -14.65 -11.59
CA LYS A 118 4.49 -15.47 -11.43
C LYS A 118 5.62 -14.87 -12.26
N PHE A 119 6.84 -14.91 -11.74
CA PHE A 119 8.04 -14.48 -12.46
C PHE A 119 9.24 -15.32 -12.04
N HIS A 120 10.26 -15.35 -12.91
CA HIS A 120 11.53 -16.04 -12.66
C HIS A 120 12.54 -15.09 -12.03
N THR A 121 13.37 -15.60 -11.13
CA THR A 121 14.44 -14.86 -10.45
C THR A 121 15.69 -14.66 -11.32
N SER A 122 15.82 -15.36 -12.44
CA SER A 122 17.00 -15.28 -13.31
C SER A 122 17.00 -14.02 -14.19
N PRO A 123 18.09 -13.23 -14.21
CA PRO A 123 18.22 -12.11 -15.14
C PRO A 123 18.29 -12.63 -16.57
N LYS A 124 17.47 -12.08 -17.47
CA LYS A 124 17.53 -12.40 -18.91
C LYS A 124 18.75 -11.80 -19.63
N ALA A 125 19.81 -11.40 -18.92
CA ALA A 125 20.91 -10.58 -19.46
C ALA A 125 22.24 -11.34 -19.60
N PHE A 126 22.72 -11.43 -20.85
CA PHE A 126 24.11 -11.57 -21.30
C PHE A 126 25.10 -12.48 -20.52
N GLY A 127 24.69 -13.69 -20.16
CA GLY A 127 25.57 -14.87 -20.11
C GLY A 127 26.66 -14.95 -19.03
N VAL A 128 26.88 -13.91 -18.21
CA VAL A 128 27.89 -13.91 -17.14
C VAL A 128 27.26 -13.44 -15.83
N ASP A 129 27.35 -14.28 -14.80
CA ASP A 129 26.95 -13.94 -13.44
C ASP A 129 27.92 -12.89 -12.87
N PRO A 130 27.46 -11.70 -12.45
CA PRO A 130 28.30 -10.71 -11.79
C PRO A 130 28.80 -11.17 -10.41
N CYS A 131 28.17 -12.18 -9.81
CA CYS A 131 28.47 -12.71 -8.49
C CYS A 131 28.69 -14.23 -8.50
N PRO A 132 29.72 -14.75 -9.20
CA PRO A 132 29.96 -16.18 -9.27
C PRO A 132 30.27 -16.75 -7.87
N GLY A 133 29.54 -17.79 -7.47
CA GLY A 133 29.71 -18.46 -6.17
C GLY A 133 28.93 -17.85 -5.01
N SER A 134 28.23 -16.72 -5.22
CA SER A 134 27.25 -16.20 -4.25
C SER A 134 25.85 -16.71 -4.58
N ARG A 135 25.04 -17.03 -3.56
CA ARG A 135 23.62 -17.34 -3.77
C ARG A 135 22.87 -16.08 -4.15
N ARG A 136 22.01 -16.20 -5.16
CA ARG A 136 21.14 -15.10 -5.55
C ARG A 136 19.79 -15.35 -4.91
N PHE A 137 19.27 -14.31 -4.27
CA PHE A 137 17.88 -14.30 -3.87
C PHE A 137 17.27 -12.97 -4.23
N VAL A 138 16.05 -13.03 -4.72
CA VAL A 138 15.26 -11.85 -5.07
C VAL A 138 14.34 -11.56 -3.90
N GLU A 139 14.38 -10.34 -3.40
CA GLU A 139 13.42 -9.82 -2.46
C GLU A 139 12.43 -8.91 -3.18
N VAL A 140 11.13 -9.21 -3.04
CA VAL A 140 10.05 -8.37 -3.54
C VAL A 140 9.17 -7.91 -2.40
N ALA A 141 9.05 -6.59 -2.27
CA ALA A 141 8.09 -5.95 -1.39
C ALA A 141 6.93 -5.40 -2.21
N TYR A 142 5.70 -5.78 -1.85
CA TYR A 142 4.48 -5.35 -2.55
C TYR A 142 3.34 -5.05 -1.59
N LYS A 143 2.37 -4.27 -2.05
CA LYS A 143 1.13 -3.96 -1.33
C LYS A 143 -0.07 -4.37 -2.17
N CYS A 144 -1.13 -4.83 -1.51
CA CYS A 144 -2.40 -5.12 -2.17
C CYS A 144 -3.29 -3.88 -2.18
N ARG A 145 -3.38 -3.20 -3.33
CA ARG A 145 -4.15 -1.96 -3.50
C ARG A 145 -5.56 -2.26 -3.99
N PRO A 146 -6.60 -1.69 -3.36
CA PRO A 146 -7.97 -1.76 -3.86
C PRO A 146 -8.09 -1.06 -5.22
N TYR A 147 -8.92 -1.61 -6.10
CA TYR A 147 -9.21 -1.02 -7.42
C TYR A 147 -10.67 -0.53 -7.56
N GLU A 148 -11.54 -0.91 -6.63
CA GLU A 148 -12.93 -0.45 -6.56
C GLU A 148 -13.14 0.48 -5.37
N PHE A 149 -13.83 1.59 -5.61
CA PHE A 149 -14.16 2.59 -4.59
C PHE A 149 -15.65 2.93 -4.65
N ARG A 150 -16.23 3.19 -3.49
CA ARG A 150 -17.61 3.62 -3.28
C ARG A 150 -17.60 5.07 -2.81
N SER A 151 -18.57 5.86 -3.28
CA SER A 151 -18.76 7.25 -2.85
C SER A 151 -20.09 7.37 -2.14
N LYS A 152 -20.11 8.03 -0.98
CA LYS A 152 -21.34 8.48 -0.31
C LYS A 152 -21.27 9.97 -0.05
N VAL A 153 -22.42 10.62 -0.23
CA VAL A 153 -22.60 12.05 0.04
C VAL A 153 -23.74 12.18 1.04
N GLY A 154 -23.56 13.00 2.06
CA GLY A 154 -24.63 13.46 2.93
C GLY A 154 -24.55 14.97 3.08
N CYS A 155 -25.71 15.62 3.08
CA CYS A 155 -25.82 17.05 3.30
C CYS A 155 -25.63 17.38 4.77
N GLU A 156 -25.60 18.68 5.09
CA GLU A 156 -25.52 19.17 6.46
C GLU A 156 -26.50 18.45 7.42
N ASN A 157 -25.93 17.88 8.48
CA ASN A 157 -26.58 17.07 9.52
C ASN A 157 -27.05 15.66 9.11
N ASP A 158 -26.79 15.23 7.88
CA ASP A 158 -27.06 13.84 7.47
C ASP A 158 -26.10 12.86 8.17
N VAL A 159 -26.57 11.63 8.34
CA VAL A 159 -25.81 10.53 8.93
C VAL A 159 -25.44 9.51 7.85
N LEU A 160 -24.16 9.36 7.56
CA LEU A 160 -23.62 8.41 6.58
C LEU A 160 -23.24 7.11 7.27
N HIS A 161 -23.92 6.02 6.89
CA HIS A 161 -23.59 4.67 7.33
C HIS A 161 -22.62 4.01 6.35
N LEU A 162 -21.39 3.70 6.78
CA LEU A 162 -20.42 2.93 6.02
C LEU A 162 -20.40 1.50 6.55
N SER A 163 -20.67 0.52 5.69
CA SER A 163 -20.67 -0.89 6.08
C SER A 163 -20.00 -1.77 5.02
N CYS A 164 -19.33 -2.80 5.51
CA CYS A 164 -18.72 -3.86 4.72
C CYS A 164 -19.25 -5.23 5.17
N ASN A 165 -19.11 -6.22 4.29
CA ASN A 165 -19.45 -7.61 4.59
C ASN A 165 -18.54 -8.19 5.69
N PRO A 166 -18.90 -9.35 6.28
CA PRO A 166 -18.00 -10.11 7.15
C PRO A 166 -16.60 -10.28 6.54
N HIS A 167 -15.58 -10.33 7.40
CA HIS A 167 -14.14 -10.40 7.11
C HIS A 167 -13.57 -9.22 6.30
N SER A 168 -14.37 -8.19 6.05
CA SER A 168 -13.97 -6.95 5.37
C SER A 168 -14.06 -5.74 6.29
N ARG A 169 -13.23 -4.73 6.04
CA ARG A 169 -13.15 -3.48 6.80
C ARG A 169 -13.20 -2.27 5.88
N VAL A 170 -13.79 -1.19 6.40
CA VAL A 170 -13.87 0.11 5.72
C VAL A 170 -12.47 0.71 5.65
N ALA A 171 -12.02 1.00 4.43
CA ALA A 171 -10.81 1.75 4.17
C ALA A 171 -11.18 3.07 3.49
N ILE A 172 -11.06 4.16 4.25
CA ILE A 172 -11.28 5.52 3.73
C ILE A 172 -10.15 5.88 2.76
N TYR A 173 -10.51 6.29 1.55
CA TYR A 173 -9.58 6.77 0.53
C TYR A 173 -9.46 8.29 0.56
N SER A 174 -10.59 8.99 0.60
CA SER A 174 -10.65 10.44 0.74
C SER A 174 -11.98 10.86 1.35
N ALA A 175 -11.99 12.00 2.02
CA ALA A 175 -13.21 12.68 2.41
C ALA A 175 -13.07 14.19 2.22
N GLN A 176 -14.18 14.83 1.89
CA GLN A 176 -14.29 16.27 1.67
C GLN A 176 -15.52 16.77 2.41
N TYR A 177 -15.32 17.74 3.29
CA TYR A 177 -16.40 18.40 4.00
C TYR A 177 -16.39 19.90 3.70
N GLY A 178 -17.57 20.44 3.42
CA GLY A 178 -17.76 21.84 3.08
C GLY A 178 -18.61 21.99 1.84
N ARG A 179 -18.12 22.75 0.86
CA ARG A 179 -18.80 23.01 -0.40
C ARG A 179 -17.80 23.30 -1.51
N THR A 180 -18.16 22.92 -2.73
CA THR A 180 -17.48 23.34 -3.96
C THR A 180 -18.53 23.94 -4.89
N GLU A 181 -18.11 24.90 -5.71
CA GLU A 181 -18.98 25.54 -6.69
C GLU A 181 -19.55 24.50 -7.67
N TYR A 182 -20.88 24.51 -7.88
CA TYR A 182 -21.60 23.69 -8.87
C TYR A 182 -21.60 22.15 -8.70
N ASP A 183 -20.94 21.59 -7.69
CA ASP A 183 -20.73 20.12 -7.59
C ASP A 183 -21.80 19.36 -6.77
N SER A 184 -22.84 20.04 -6.25
CA SER A 184 -23.82 19.38 -5.37
C SER A 184 -25.27 19.52 -5.83
N ILE A 185 -25.65 18.74 -6.84
CA ILE A 185 -27.08 18.52 -7.20
C ILE A 185 -27.84 17.91 -6.00
N GLN A 186 -27.18 17.05 -5.21
CA GLN A 186 -27.78 16.38 -4.06
C GLN A 186 -28.00 17.30 -2.85
N CYS A 187 -27.19 18.35 -2.69
CA CYS A 187 -27.22 19.25 -1.53
C CYS A 187 -27.30 20.73 -1.98
N PRO A 188 -28.38 21.16 -2.66
CA PRO A 188 -28.46 22.49 -3.26
C PRO A 188 -28.41 23.62 -2.22
N GLN A 189 -27.89 24.78 -2.63
CA GLN A 189 -27.89 25.99 -1.80
C GLN A 189 -29.33 26.47 -1.54
N PRO A 190 -29.61 27.03 -0.36
CA PRO A 190 -30.82 27.81 -0.13
C PRO A 190 -30.94 28.99 -1.10
N ARG A 191 -32.17 29.41 -1.41
CA ARG A 191 -32.43 30.54 -2.31
C ARG A 191 -31.80 31.83 -1.76
N GLY A 192 -31.10 32.57 -2.62
CA GLY A 192 -30.48 33.85 -2.27
C GLY A 192 -29.04 33.75 -1.74
N MET A 193 -28.52 32.53 -1.56
CA MET A 193 -27.12 32.33 -1.22
C MET A 193 -26.25 32.27 -2.48
N LYS A 194 -25.05 32.85 -2.40
CA LYS A 194 -24.05 32.78 -3.48
C LYS A 194 -23.35 31.43 -3.43
N GLU A 195 -23.00 30.89 -4.59
CA GLU A 195 -22.11 29.74 -4.65
C GLU A 195 -20.72 30.13 -4.12
N GLU A 196 -20.08 29.19 -3.42
CA GLU A 196 -18.74 29.35 -2.88
C GLU A 196 -18.01 28.00 -2.82
N THR A 197 -16.69 28.08 -2.77
CA THR A 197 -15.84 26.92 -2.49
C THR A 197 -15.17 27.11 -1.13
N CYS A 198 -15.44 26.19 -0.22
CA CYS A 198 -14.94 26.18 1.15
C CYS A 198 -14.77 24.72 1.57
N LEU A 199 -13.57 24.31 1.96
CA LEU A 199 -13.26 22.92 2.27
C LEU A 199 -12.50 22.83 3.58
N GLU A 200 -12.89 21.87 4.42
CA GLU A 200 -12.14 21.51 5.61
C GLU A 200 -10.89 20.70 5.21
N PRO A 201 -9.67 21.18 5.51
CA PRO A 201 -8.43 20.50 5.14
C PRO A 201 -8.29 19.11 5.76
N TYR A 202 -8.80 18.88 6.97
CA TYR A 202 -8.60 17.62 7.71
C TYR A 202 -9.78 16.65 7.65
N ALA A 203 -10.65 16.80 6.63
CA ALA A 203 -11.84 15.95 6.50
C ALA A 203 -11.49 14.47 6.28
N THR A 204 -10.41 14.18 5.54
CA THR A 204 -9.97 12.80 5.28
C THR A 204 -9.43 12.14 6.54
N GLU A 205 -8.55 12.82 7.27
CA GLU A 205 -7.94 12.37 8.51
C GLU A 205 -8.98 12.15 9.59
N THR A 206 -9.94 13.08 9.72
CA THR A 206 -11.07 12.94 10.64
C THR A 206 -11.88 11.70 10.29
N SER A 207 -12.26 11.52 9.02
CA SER A 207 -13.02 10.34 8.57
C SER A 207 -12.22 9.04 8.77
N MET A 208 -10.90 9.08 8.58
CA MET A 208 -10.02 7.93 8.83
C MET A 208 -9.97 7.57 10.31
N ARG A 209 -9.79 8.55 11.20
CA ARG A 209 -9.79 8.33 12.65
C ARG A 209 -11.08 7.68 13.12
N GLU A 210 -12.22 8.11 12.58
CA GLU A 210 -13.52 7.60 13.02
C GLU A 210 -13.88 6.25 12.40
N CYS A 211 -13.51 5.97 11.15
CA CYS A 211 -14.02 4.79 10.41
C CYS A 211 -12.99 3.79 9.92
N HIS A 212 -11.73 4.18 9.75
CA HIS A 212 -10.76 3.33 9.08
C HIS A 212 -10.52 2.06 9.90
N GLY A 213 -10.59 0.90 9.23
CA GLY A 213 -10.40 -0.39 9.89
C GLY A 213 -11.62 -0.97 10.60
N LYS A 214 -12.77 -0.27 10.64
CA LYS A 214 -14.03 -0.77 11.21
C LYS A 214 -14.87 -1.49 10.15
N ARG A 215 -15.67 -2.49 10.53
CA ARG A 215 -16.61 -3.14 9.61
C ARG A 215 -17.85 -2.29 9.35
N ARG A 216 -18.35 -1.64 10.41
CA ARG A 216 -19.46 -0.68 10.39
C ARG A 216 -19.00 0.62 11.03
N CYS A 217 -19.31 1.74 10.37
CA CYS A 217 -19.02 3.07 10.86
C CYS A 217 -20.16 4.02 10.54
N VAL A 218 -20.31 5.05 11.37
CA VAL A 218 -21.28 6.11 11.21
C VAL A 218 -20.54 7.44 11.23
N LEU A 219 -20.72 8.26 10.19
CA LEU A 219 -20.20 9.62 10.11
C LEU A 219 -21.36 10.60 10.06
N SER A 220 -21.34 11.62 10.92
CA SER A 220 -22.30 12.72 10.86
C SER A 220 -21.69 13.86 10.05
N ALA A 221 -22.41 14.34 9.03
CA ALA A 221 -22.01 15.49 8.21
C ALA A 221 -22.30 16.81 8.96
N ASP A 222 -21.74 16.94 10.16
CA ASP A 222 -22.01 18.06 11.05
C ASP A 222 -20.76 18.88 11.39
N SER A 223 -21.02 20.11 11.83
CA SER A 223 -19.96 21.05 12.18
C SER A 223 -19.24 20.74 13.49
N LYS A 224 -19.74 19.80 14.30
CA LYS A 224 -19.07 19.35 15.53
C LYS A 224 -17.93 18.40 15.18
N MET A 225 -18.12 17.54 14.18
CA MET A 225 -17.12 16.59 13.71
C MET A 225 -16.07 17.25 12.82
N PHE A 226 -16.49 18.12 11.88
CA PHE A 226 -15.61 18.67 10.85
C PHE A 226 -15.38 20.18 10.92
N GLY A 227 -15.99 20.90 11.86
CA GLY A 227 -15.87 22.36 11.96
C GLY A 227 -16.78 23.13 11.00
N LYS A 228 -16.49 24.43 10.83
CA LYS A 228 -17.30 25.36 10.01
C LYS A 228 -16.41 26.05 8.96
N PRO A 229 -16.09 25.37 7.84
CA PRO A 229 -15.19 25.91 6.83
C PRO A 229 -15.84 26.98 5.94
N CYS A 230 -17.17 27.08 5.94
CA CYS A 230 -17.96 27.91 5.04
C CYS A 230 -18.59 29.11 5.75
N ARG A 231 -19.12 30.06 4.97
CA ARG A 231 -19.84 31.22 5.53
C ARG A 231 -21.15 30.78 6.18
N THR A 232 -21.61 31.58 7.15
CA THR A 232 -22.88 31.33 7.82
C THR A 232 -24.03 31.28 6.82
N GLY A 233 -24.82 30.21 6.90
CA GLY A 233 -25.99 29.96 6.03
C GLY A 233 -25.67 29.16 4.76
N SER A 234 -24.39 28.96 4.42
CA SER A 234 -24.02 28.07 3.33
C SER A 234 -24.26 26.63 3.75
N ARG A 235 -25.12 25.92 3.03
CA ARG A 235 -25.32 24.50 3.23
C ARG A 235 -24.02 23.74 2.93
N THR A 236 -23.55 22.93 3.86
CA THR A 236 -22.36 22.09 3.65
C THR A 236 -22.77 20.66 3.30
N TYR A 237 -21.82 19.86 2.83
CA TYR A 237 -21.99 18.43 2.63
C TYR A 237 -20.68 17.68 2.90
N LEU A 238 -20.80 16.41 3.27
CA LEU A 238 -19.70 15.47 3.42
C LEU A 238 -19.73 14.49 2.26
N LYS A 239 -18.65 14.43 1.49
CA LYS A 239 -18.40 13.41 0.46
C LYS A 239 -17.29 12.48 0.93
N VAL A 240 -17.59 11.21 1.12
CA VAL A 240 -16.63 10.18 1.55
C VAL A 240 -16.47 9.16 0.45
N VAL A 241 -15.22 8.96 0.02
CA VAL A 241 -14.81 7.88 -0.87
C VAL A 241 -14.11 6.81 -0.03
N TYR A 242 -14.64 5.60 -0.06
CA TYR A 242 -14.15 4.48 0.72
C TYR A 242 -14.21 3.17 -0.07
N THR A 243 -13.58 2.13 0.46
CA THR A 243 -13.65 0.78 -0.11
C THR A 243 -13.72 -0.25 1.02
N CYS A 244 -14.10 -1.47 0.69
CA CYS A 244 -14.11 -2.60 1.62
C CYS A 244 -12.95 -3.51 1.28
N VAL A 245 -12.00 -3.66 2.21
CA VAL A 245 -10.83 -4.51 2.04
C VAL A 245 -10.85 -5.66 3.04
N PRO A 246 -10.32 -6.84 2.68
CA PRO A 246 -10.08 -7.90 3.64
C PRO A 246 -9.22 -7.41 4.80
N ARG A 247 -9.46 -7.93 6.01
CA ARG A 247 -8.72 -7.56 7.24
C ARG A 247 -7.19 -7.62 7.04
N THR A 248 -6.71 -8.63 6.33
CA THR A 248 -5.29 -8.90 6.06
C THR A 248 -4.58 -7.86 5.19
N VAL A 249 -5.32 -6.98 4.51
CA VAL A 249 -4.77 -5.95 3.63
C VAL A 249 -4.34 -4.70 4.39
N LEU A 250 -4.97 -4.40 5.53
CA LEU A 250 -4.61 -3.28 6.39
C LEU A 250 -3.46 -3.67 7.32
N LYS A 251 -2.68 -2.67 7.77
CA LYS A 251 -1.70 -2.86 8.85
C LYS A 251 -2.43 -3.23 10.15
N GLU A 252 -1.80 -4.06 10.97
CA GLU A 252 -2.34 -4.60 12.23
C GLU A 252 -2.92 -3.53 13.15
N ARG A 253 -2.29 -2.35 13.23
CA ARG A 253 -2.82 -1.23 14.05
C ARG A 253 -4.20 -0.69 13.63
N TYR A 254 -4.64 -0.99 12.40
CA TYR A 254 -5.97 -0.65 11.88
C TYR A 254 -6.87 -1.88 11.77
N GLU A 255 -6.40 -3.05 12.14
CA GLU A 255 -7.21 -4.26 12.13
C GLU A 255 -8.09 -4.28 13.37
N SER A 256 -9.39 -4.03 13.21
CA SER A 256 -10.33 -4.29 14.29
C SER A 256 -10.45 -5.79 14.54
N ALA A 257 -10.71 -6.15 15.80
CA ALA A 257 -10.99 -7.52 16.21
C ALA A 257 -12.08 -8.15 15.33
N PRO A 258 -12.03 -9.47 15.11
CA PRO A 258 -13.14 -10.19 14.50
C PRO A 258 -14.41 -9.94 15.30
N GLU A 259 -15.54 -9.81 14.63
CA GLU A 259 -16.85 -9.76 15.29
C GLU A 259 -17.40 -11.19 15.47
N GLU A 260 -18.35 -11.39 16.38
CA GLU A 260 -18.82 -12.73 16.79
C GLU A 260 -19.31 -13.60 15.61
N ASP A 261 -19.96 -12.97 14.63
CA ASP A 261 -20.45 -13.64 13.41
C ASP A 261 -19.34 -14.04 12.43
N GLU A 262 -18.13 -13.50 12.59
CA GLU A 262 -16.94 -13.89 11.82
C GLU A 262 -16.24 -15.10 12.48
N VAL A 263 -16.24 -15.16 13.82
CA VAL A 263 -15.63 -16.26 14.59
C VAL A 263 -16.42 -17.56 14.41
N ALA A 264 -17.75 -17.47 14.37
CA ALA A 264 -18.62 -18.61 14.15
C ALA A 264 -18.42 -19.24 12.74
N HIS A 265 -18.10 -18.42 11.73
CA HIS A 265 -17.86 -18.89 10.37
C HIS A 265 -16.52 -19.62 10.24
N ASP A 266 -15.44 -19.05 10.80
CA ASP A 266 -14.11 -19.68 10.78
C ASP A 266 -14.13 -21.03 11.52
N ALA A 267 -14.91 -21.18 12.59
CA ALA A 267 -15.08 -22.46 13.29
C ALA A 267 -15.83 -23.51 12.44
N SER A 268 -16.85 -23.09 11.68
CA SER A 268 -17.62 -24.00 10.83
C SER A 268 -16.87 -24.49 9.58
N ASP A 269 -15.95 -23.68 9.05
CA ASP A 269 -15.09 -24.08 7.93
C ASP A 269 -14.06 -25.14 8.36
N LEU A 270 -13.54 -25.04 9.59
CA LEU A 270 -12.64 -26.06 10.17
C LEU A 270 -13.36 -27.39 10.45
N GLU A 271 -14.65 -27.37 10.78
CA GLU A 271 -15.44 -28.59 10.97
C GLU A 271 -15.81 -29.29 9.64
N HIS A 272 -15.73 -28.59 8.50
CA HIS A 272 -15.99 -29.17 7.17
C HIS A 272 -14.73 -29.70 6.45
N GLU A 273 -13.52 -29.36 6.91
CA GLU A 273 -12.28 -29.94 6.38
C GLU A 273 -11.98 -31.35 6.95
N ASP A 274 -12.61 -31.76 8.06
CA ASP A 274 -12.46 -33.10 8.66
C ASP A 274 -13.44 -34.16 8.10
N VAL A 275 -14.38 -33.76 7.23
CA VAL A 275 -15.35 -34.67 6.58
C VAL A 275 -15.07 -34.71 5.08
N GLY A 276 -13.84 -35.02 4.70
CA GLY A 276 -13.34 -34.76 3.35
C GLY A 276 -12.31 -35.71 2.77
N LYS A 277 -12.20 -36.96 3.24
CA LYS A 277 -11.49 -38.10 2.62
C LYS A 277 -9.96 -38.05 2.49
#